data_AF-A0A9P8AIP9-F1
#
_entry.id   AF-A0A9P8AIP9-F1
#
_cell.length_a   1.000
_cell.length_b   1.000
_cell.length_c   1.000
_cell.angle_alpha   90.00
_cell.angle_beta   90.00
_cell.angle_gamma   90.00
#
_symmetry.space_group_name_H-M   'P 1'
#
loop_
_entity.id
_entity.type
_entity.pdbx_description
1 polymer ?
#
loop_
_entity_poly.entity_id
_entity_poly.type
_entity_poly.pdbx_seq_one_letter_code
_entity_poly.pdbx_strand_id
1 'polypeptide(L)'
;MAKQNFIGLVVSQGKMSKTVKVRVQTKTYNKKIHKEVLKRKDYLVHDQGEICREGDIVRIESIPKISARKYFAIAEIKVNKGQQFARYEQEAKERLADREQSILQEFLDRKDRTDNIIVQVEDLRKLDQISHNFQSGTVTPEGKEELIAQIEEIKAKYSIKSWPTTEPVLSLEVSETEKDLGVIENRAKNIKIILDKLLNEEGYSQERTKILTLLSKRPVSEIPAFTQKNLLRKYILNPENECPVTL
;
A
#
# COMPACT_ATOMS: atom_id res chain seq x y z
N MET A 1 -56.94 4.77 -5.92
CA MET A 1 -56.89 4.02 -4.63
C MET A 1 -55.48 4.02 -4.10
N ALA A 2 -55.30 4.15 -2.78
CA ALA A 2 -53.99 4.03 -2.15
C ALA A 2 -53.51 2.57 -2.19
N LYS A 3 -52.26 2.34 -2.61
CA LYS A 3 -51.62 1.02 -2.60
C LYS A 3 -51.06 0.71 -1.20
N GLN A 4 -51.11 -0.55 -0.79
CA GLN A 4 -50.45 -0.99 0.44
C GLN A 4 -48.94 -1.01 0.21
N ASN A 5 -48.20 -0.29 1.05
CA ASN A 5 -46.75 -0.21 0.98
C ASN A 5 -46.09 -0.82 2.21
N PHE A 6 -44.97 -1.49 2.02
CA PHE A 6 -44.11 -1.94 3.12
C PHE A 6 -42.65 -1.57 2.84
N ILE A 7 -41.88 -1.42 3.91
CA ILE A 7 -40.42 -1.33 3.84
C ILE A 7 -39.87 -2.66 4.32
N GLY A 8 -38.94 -3.22 3.57
CA GLY A 8 -38.34 -4.50 3.90
C GLY A 8 -36.91 -4.62 3.39
N LEU A 9 -36.25 -5.67 3.84
CA LEU A 9 -34.88 -6.02 3.46
C LEU A 9 -34.91 -7.20 2.49
N VAL A 10 -34.13 -7.13 1.41
CA VAL A 10 -33.99 -8.22 0.44
C VAL A 10 -33.12 -9.32 1.06
N VAL A 11 -33.72 -10.48 1.32
CA VAL A 11 -33.06 -11.61 1.99
C VAL A 11 -32.40 -12.54 0.98
N SER A 12 -33.05 -12.79 -0.15
CA SER A 12 -32.48 -13.65 -1.18
C SER A 12 -32.80 -13.14 -2.57
N GLN A 13 -31.79 -13.11 -3.43
CA GLN A 13 -31.87 -12.74 -4.83
C GLN A 13 -31.09 -13.76 -5.69
N GLY A 14 -31.35 -13.81 -7.00
CA GLY A 14 -30.66 -14.72 -7.94
C GLY A 14 -31.15 -16.18 -7.91
N LYS A 15 -31.94 -16.58 -6.91
CA LYS A 15 -32.52 -17.93 -6.83
C LYS A 15 -33.75 -18.13 -7.72
N MET A 16 -34.44 -17.07 -8.08
CA MET A 16 -35.65 -17.08 -8.92
C MET A 16 -35.56 -15.93 -9.92
N SER A 17 -36.01 -16.14 -11.16
CA SER A 17 -36.03 -15.09 -12.18
C SER A 17 -37.05 -14.00 -11.83
N LYS A 18 -36.66 -12.74 -12.02
CA LYS A 18 -37.50 -11.54 -11.84
C LYS A 18 -38.29 -11.48 -10.53
N THR A 19 -37.75 -12.12 -9.49
CA THR A 19 -38.42 -12.34 -8.21
C THR A 19 -37.41 -12.34 -7.08
N VAL A 20 -37.64 -11.52 -6.07
CA VAL A 20 -36.80 -11.46 -4.88
C VAL A 20 -37.62 -11.79 -3.64
N LYS A 21 -36.95 -12.30 -2.61
CA LYS A 21 -37.58 -12.53 -1.29
C LYS A 21 -37.29 -11.33 -0.40
N VAL A 22 -38.33 -10.61 0.00
CA VAL A 22 -38.22 -9.43 0.86
C VAL A 22 -38.80 -9.74 2.23
N ARG A 23 -38.03 -9.51 3.28
CA ARG A 23 -38.47 -9.61 4.67
C ARG A 23 -38.99 -8.27 5.14
N VAL A 24 -40.27 -8.23 5.47
CA VAL A 24 -40.93 -7.09 6.09
C VAL A 24 -41.04 -7.33 7.58
N GLN A 25 -40.78 -6.28 8.37
CA GLN A 25 -40.99 -6.28 9.81
C GLN A 25 -42.14 -5.33 10.14
N THR A 26 -43.10 -5.81 10.92
CA THR A 26 -44.25 -5.03 11.38
C THR A 26 -44.31 -5.10 12.90
N LYS A 27 -44.50 -3.96 13.55
CA LYS A 27 -44.72 -3.91 14.99
C LYS A 27 -46.11 -4.44 15.32
N THR A 28 -46.21 -5.31 16.32
CA THR A 28 -47.48 -5.88 16.77
C THR A 28 -47.45 -6.01 18.28
N TYR A 29 -48.51 -5.57 18.96
CA TYR A 29 -48.62 -5.71 20.41
C TYR A 29 -48.99 -7.15 20.79
N ASN A 30 -48.15 -7.82 21.57
CA ASN A 30 -48.46 -9.13 22.13
C ASN A 30 -49.22 -8.97 23.45
N LYS A 31 -50.52 -9.25 23.45
CA LYS A 31 -51.40 -9.13 24.63
C LYS A 31 -50.94 -9.97 25.81
N LYS A 32 -50.36 -11.16 25.59
CA LYS A 32 -49.94 -12.06 26.67
C LYS A 32 -48.72 -11.54 27.43
N ILE A 33 -47.79 -10.90 26.71
CA ILE A 33 -46.51 -10.40 27.24
C ILE A 33 -46.62 -8.91 27.59
N HIS A 34 -47.71 -8.26 27.17
CA HIS A 34 -47.93 -6.82 27.28
C HIS A 34 -46.79 -5.96 26.70
N LYS A 35 -46.16 -6.45 25.61
CA LYS A 35 -45.03 -5.80 24.94
C LYS A 35 -45.23 -5.72 23.44
N GLU A 36 -44.78 -4.62 22.84
CA GLU A 36 -44.69 -4.47 21.39
C GLU A 36 -43.52 -5.33 20.85
N VAL A 37 -43.83 -6.25 19.94
CA VAL A 37 -42.86 -7.16 19.33
C VAL A 37 -42.82 -6.96 17.82
N LEU A 38 -41.65 -7.21 17.21
CA LEU A 38 -41.48 -7.17 15.76
C LEU A 38 -41.85 -8.52 15.16
N LYS A 39 -42.95 -8.56 14.39
CA LYS A 39 -43.32 -9.73 13.60
C LYS A 39 -42.71 -9.61 12.21
N ARG A 40 -41.94 -10.63 11.81
CA ARG A 40 -41.37 -10.72 10.47
C ARG A 40 -42.25 -11.55 9.54
N LYS A 41 -42.35 -11.16 8.27
CA LYS A 41 -42.97 -11.94 7.20
C LYS A 41 -42.18 -11.77 5.91
N ASP A 42 -41.93 -12.88 5.23
CA ASP A 42 -41.19 -12.90 3.98
C ASP A 42 -42.19 -12.94 2.82
N TYR A 43 -42.02 -12.02 1.86
CA TYR A 43 -42.84 -11.89 0.67
C TYR A 43 -42.04 -12.23 -0.59
N LEU A 44 -42.70 -12.85 -1.56
CA LEU A 44 -42.17 -12.97 -2.92
C LEU A 44 -42.58 -11.73 -3.70
N VAL A 45 -41.59 -10.94 -4.10
CA VAL A 45 -41.78 -9.61 -4.67
C VAL A 45 -41.28 -9.61 -6.11
N HIS A 46 -42.03 -8.95 -6.99
CA HIS A 46 -41.62 -8.75 -8.37
C HIS A 46 -40.51 -7.72 -8.49
N ASP A 47 -39.43 -8.12 -9.14
CA ASP A 47 -38.39 -7.23 -9.62
C ASP A 47 -38.23 -7.49 -11.12
N GLN A 48 -38.74 -6.60 -11.97
CA GLN A 48 -38.66 -6.80 -13.42
C GLN A 48 -37.25 -6.58 -13.96
N GLY A 49 -36.50 -5.65 -13.37
CA GLY A 49 -35.16 -5.26 -13.82
C GLY A 49 -34.03 -6.03 -13.14
N GLU A 50 -34.35 -6.92 -12.20
CA GLU A 50 -33.35 -7.67 -11.40
C GLU A 50 -32.29 -6.75 -10.77
N ILE A 51 -32.73 -5.56 -10.35
CA ILE A 51 -31.87 -4.48 -9.89
C ILE A 51 -31.42 -4.76 -8.44
N CYS A 52 -32.30 -5.32 -7.63
CA CYS A 52 -32.03 -5.48 -6.21
C CYS A 52 -31.03 -6.61 -5.97
N ARG A 53 -30.21 -6.47 -4.92
CA ARG A 53 -29.34 -7.53 -4.41
C ARG A 53 -29.62 -7.82 -2.94
N GLU A 54 -29.07 -8.92 -2.44
CA GLU A 54 -29.20 -9.31 -1.04
C GLU A 54 -28.62 -8.22 -0.13
N GLY A 55 -29.39 -7.81 0.88
CA GLY A 55 -29.02 -6.73 1.81
C GLY A 55 -29.56 -5.34 1.47
N ASP A 56 -30.20 -5.15 0.30
CA ASP A 56 -30.85 -3.88 -0.04
C ASP A 56 -32.11 -3.65 0.80
N ILE A 57 -32.38 -2.38 1.13
CA ILE A 57 -33.63 -1.97 1.77
C ILE A 57 -34.53 -1.38 0.71
N VAL A 58 -35.71 -1.96 0.56
CA VAL A 58 -36.65 -1.66 -0.52
C VAL A 58 -38.02 -1.27 0.03
N ARG A 59 -38.69 -0.38 -0.69
CA ARG A 59 -40.13 -0.13 -0.54
C ARG A 59 -40.86 -1.00 -1.55
N ILE A 60 -41.76 -1.84 -1.06
CA ILE A 60 -42.60 -2.72 -1.88
C ILE A 60 -44.03 -2.20 -1.88
N GLU A 61 -44.70 -2.30 -3.03
CA GLU A 61 -46.09 -1.87 -3.21
C GLU A 61 -46.98 -3.03 -3.66
N SER A 62 -48.23 -3.02 -3.23
CA SER A 62 -49.22 -4.02 -3.66
C SER A 62 -49.56 -3.87 -5.15
N ILE A 63 -49.60 -5.00 -5.84
CA ILE A 63 -49.98 -5.11 -7.25
C ILE A 63 -51.03 -6.19 -7.45
N PRO A 64 -51.72 -6.26 -8.61
CA PRO A 64 -52.49 -7.44 -8.98
C PRO A 64 -51.63 -8.70 -8.88
N LYS A 65 -52.28 -9.81 -8.53
CA LYS A 65 -51.60 -11.08 -8.34
C LYS A 65 -50.97 -11.56 -9.66
N ILE A 66 -49.64 -11.53 -9.74
CA ILE A 66 -48.87 -12.05 -10.91
C ILE A 66 -48.75 -13.58 -10.83
N SER A 67 -48.64 -14.13 -9.63
CA SER A 67 -48.50 -15.57 -9.40
C SER A 67 -49.16 -15.97 -8.07
N ALA A 68 -49.27 -17.28 -7.80
CA ALA A 68 -49.94 -17.85 -6.63
C ALA A 68 -49.62 -17.14 -5.29
N ARG A 69 -48.36 -16.71 -5.10
CA ARG A 69 -47.85 -16.05 -3.89
C ARG A 69 -47.24 -14.67 -4.11
N LYS A 70 -47.31 -14.13 -5.34
CA LYS A 70 -46.61 -12.90 -5.76
C LYS A 70 -47.63 -11.81 -6.07
N TYR A 71 -47.76 -10.87 -5.14
CA TYR A 71 -48.74 -9.77 -5.17
C TYR A 71 -48.13 -8.43 -4.69
N PHE A 72 -46.81 -8.37 -4.61
CA PHE A 72 -46.05 -7.15 -4.36
C PHE A 72 -45.01 -6.95 -5.48
N ALA A 73 -44.72 -5.70 -5.80
CA ALA A 73 -43.61 -5.28 -6.65
C ALA A 73 -42.67 -4.34 -5.89
N ILE A 74 -41.42 -4.27 -6.31
CA ILE A 74 -40.48 -3.27 -5.81
C ILE A 74 -40.86 -1.93 -6.43
N ALA A 75 -41.12 -0.94 -5.59
CA ALA A 75 -41.40 0.41 -6.03
C ALA A 75 -40.14 1.28 -6.01
N GLU A 76 -39.26 1.06 -5.03
CA GLU A 76 -38.10 1.93 -4.81
C GLU A 76 -37.05 1.22 -3.95
N ILE A 77 -35.77 1.46 -4.26
CA ILE A 77 -34.64 1.04 -3.42
C ILE A 77 -34.28 2.23 -2.52
N LYS A 78 -34.51 2.09 -1.21
CA LYS A 78 -34.21 3.14 -0.24
C LYS A 78 -32.74 3.19 0.12
N VAL A 79 -32.12 2.03 0.28
CA VAL A 79 -30.70 1.90 0.65
C VAL A 79 -30.09 0.77 -0.16
N ASN A 80 -29.06 1.11 -0.92
CA ASN A 80 -28.34 0.19 -1.79
C ASN A 80 -27.05 -0.28 -1.10
N LYS A 81 -27.11 -1.42 -0.42
CA LYS A 81 -25.98 -2.04 0.28
C LYS A 81 -25.49 -3.29 -0.42
N GLY A 82 -26.42 -4.10 -0.94
CA GLY A 82 -26.12 -5.36 -1.61
C GLY A 82 -25.33 -5.17 -2.90
N GLN A 83 -25.62 -4.13 -3.69
CA GLN A 83 -24.84 -3.87 -4.91
C GLN A 83 -23.40 -3.44 -4.61
N GLN A 84 -23.18 -2.71 -3.51
CA GLN A 84 -21.85 -2.29 -3.10
C GLN A 84 -20.97 -3.50 -2.75
N PHE A 85 -21.50 -4.49 -2.03
CA PHE A 85 -20.74 -5.68 -1.65
C PHE A 85 -20.17 -6.46 -2.84
N ALA A 86 -20.98 -6.67 -3.88
CA ALA A 86 -20.49 -7.38 -5.05
C ALA A 86 -19.52 -6.56 -5.92
N ARG A 87 -19.58 -5.21 -5.88
CA ARG A 87 -18.53 -4.37 -6.47
C ARG A 87 -17.22 -4.50 -5.68
N TYR A 88 -17.30 -4.43 -4.35
CA TYR A 88 -16.12 -4.57 -3.49
C TYR A 88 -15.47 -5.94 -3.59
N GLU A 89 -16.25 -7.02 -3.78
CA GLU A 89 -15.68 -8.35 -3.98
C GLU A 89 -14.86 -8.43 -5.27
N GLN A 90 -15.32 -7.82 -6.37
CA GLN A 90 -14.58 -7.76 -7.63
C GLN A 90 -13.29 -6.96 -7.48
N GLU A 91 -13.39 -5.74 -6.93
CA GLU A 91 -12.25 -4.85 -6.72
C GLU A 91 -11.21 -5.47 -5.76
N ALA A 92 -11.65 -6.18 -4.73
CA ALA A 92 -10.76 -6.88 -3.81
C ALA A 92 -9.97 -7.99 -4.52
N LYS A 93 -10.62 -8.77 -5.40
CA LYS A 93 -9.94 -9.84 -6.17
C LYS A 93 -8.86 -9.26 -7.10
N GLU A 94 -9.18 -8.19 -7.80
CA GLU A 94 -8.23 -7.49 -8.68
C GLU A 94 -7.02 -6.97 -7.89
N ARG A 95 -7.26 -6.23 -6.80
CA ARG A 95 -6.19 -5.72 -5.95
C ARG A 95 -5.32 -6.80 -5.34
N LEU A 96 -5.90 -7.94 -4.96
CA LEU A 96 -5.15 -9.08 -4.44
C LEU A 96 -4.25 -9.68 -5.52
N ALA A 97 -4.76 -9.86 -6.74
CA ALA A 97 -3.98 -10.37 -7.86
C ALA A 97 -2.78 -9.46 -8.20
N ASP A 98 -3.00 -8.15 -8.28
CA ASP A 98 -1.92 -7.18 -8.51
C ASP A 98 -0.88 -7.21 -7.38
N ARG A 99 -1.36 -7.33 -6.14
CA ARG A 99 -0.49 -7.42 -4.97
C ARG A 99 0.35 -8.69 -5.00
N GLU A 100 -0.25 -9.84 -5.32
CA GLU A 100 0.45 -11.13 -5.46
C GLU A 100 1.54 -11.06 -6.53
N GLN A 101 1.26 -10.43 -7.68
CA GLN A 101 2.27 -10.22 -8.72
C GLN A 101 3.44 -9.37 -8.23
N SER A 102 3.17 -8.26 -7.53
CA SER A 102 4.23 -7.41 -6.97
C SER A 102 5.09 -8.14 -5.95
N ILE A 103 4.48 -8.97 -5.09
CA ILE A 103 5.18 -9.76 -4.07
C ILE A 103 6.04 -10.82 -4.75
N LEU A 104 5.52 -11.47 -5.79
CA LEU A 104 6.27 -12.47 -6.55
C LEU A 104 7.49 -11.83 -7.22
N GLN A 105 7.33 -10.66 -7.84
CA GLN A 105 8.44 -9.94 -8.45
C GLN A 105 9.49 -9.54 -7.42
N GLU A 106 9.07 -8.96 -6.29
CA GLU A 106 9.98 -8.61 -5.19
C GLU A 106 10.74 -9.84 -4.67
N PHE A 107 10.06 -10.98 -4.56
CA PHE A 107 10.67 -12.24 -4.15
C PHE A 107 11.73 -12.72 -5.14
N LEU A 108 11.46 -12.64 -6.45
CA LEU A 108 12.42 -12.98 -7.49
C LEU A 108 13.63 -12.03 -7.45
N ASP A 109 13.40 -10.72 -7.36
CA ASP A 109 14.47 -9.72 -7.27
C ASP A 109 15.34 -9.95 -6.02
N ARG A 110 14.71 -10.27 -4.89
CA ARG A 110 15.42 -10.60 -3.64
C ARG A 110 16.25 -11.87 -3.80
N LYS A 111 15.70 -12.90 -4.45
CA LYS A 111 16.42 -14.14 -4.74
C LYS A 111 17.63 -13.88 -5.63
N ASP A 112 17.46 -13.13 -6.72
CA ASP A 112 18.55 -12.79 -7.64
C ASP A 112 19.63 -11.98 -6.92
N ARG A 113 19.25 -11.03 -6.05
CA ARG A 113 20.20 -10.30 -5.19
C ARG A 113 20.96 -11.24 -4.26
N THR A 114 20.28 -12.17 -3.59
CA THR A 114 20.96 -13.14 -2.71
C THR A 114 21.90 -14.06 -3.47
N ASP A 115 21.51 -14.52 -4.66
CA ASP A 115 22.35 -15.36 -5.52
C ASP A 115 23.59 -14.56 -5.98
N ASN A 116 23.42 -13.29 -6.36
CA ASN A 116 24.54 -12.40 -6.70
C ASN A 116 25.48 -12.16 -5.51
N ILE A 117 24.95 -11.97 -4.30
CA ILE A 117 25.77 -11.82 -3.08
C ILE A 117 26.55 -13.11 -2.79
N ILE A 118 25.93 -14.28 -2.95
CA ILE A 118 26.60 -15.57 -2.77
C ILE A 118 27.78 -15.69 -3.75
N VAL A 119 27.56 -15.39 -5.03
CA VAL A 119 28.62 -15.38 -6.05
C VAL A 119 29.73 -14.40 -5.70
N GLN A 120 29.38 -13.19 -5.23
CA GLN A 120 30.35 -12.20 -4.79
C GLN A 120 31.19 -12.69 -3.61
N VAL A 121 30.57 -13.30 -2.60
CA VAL A 121 31.27 -13.85 -1.43
C VAL A 121 32.19 -15.02 -1.83
N GLU A 122 31.75 -15.89 -2.74
CA GLU A 122 32.58 -16.96 -3.30
C GLU A 122 33.80 -16.43 -4.05
N ASP A 123 33.62 -15.39 -4.88
CA ASP A 123 34.71 -14.73 -5.61
C ASP A 123 35.72 -14.08 -4.64
N LEU A 124 35.24 -13.39 -3.59
CA LEU A 124 36.10 -12.82 -2.55
C LEU A 124 36.85 -13.90 -1.76
N ARG A 125 36.20 -15.03 -1.46
CA ARG A 125 36.85 -16.18 -0.83
C ARG A 125 37.95 -16.77 -1.72
N LYS A 126 37.73 -16.87 -3.04
CA LYS A 126 38.76 -17.29 -4.00
C LYS A 126 39.94 -16.32 -4.00
N LEU A 127 39.69 -15.01 -4.05
CA LEU A 127 40.76 -14.00 -3.98
C LEU A 127 41.62 -14.16 -2.72
N ASP A 128 40.99 -14.42 -1.58
CA ASP A 128 41.70 -14.64 -0.31
C ASP A 128 42.55 -15.92 -0.33
N GLN A 129 42.00 -17.03 -0.84
CA GLN A 129 42.75 -18.27 -1.03
C GLN A 129 43.95 -18.09 -1.95
N ILE A 130 43.78 -17.39 -3.08
CA ILE A 130 44.86 -17.13 -4.04
C ILE A 130 45.94 -16.25 -3.40
N SER A 131 45.53 -15.20 -2.67
CA SER A 131 46.45 -14.33 -1.93
C SER A 131 47.29 -15.12 -0.92
N HIS A 132 46.66 -16.01 -0.15
CA HIS A 132 47.34 -16.87 0.82
C HIS A 132 48.28 -17.89 0.15
N ASN A 133 47.85 -18.48 -0.98
CA ASN A 133 48.68 -19.41 -1.75
C ASN A 133 49.92 -18.71 -2.34
N PHE A 134 49.79 -17.46 -2.78
CA PHE A 134 50.92 -16.65 -3.26
C PHE A 134 51.93 -16.36 -2.13
N GLN A 135 51.45 -16.06 -0.92
CA GLN A 135 52.31 -15.86 0.26
C GLN A 135 53.02 -17.13 0.71
N SER A 136 52.36 -18.29 0.67
CA SER A 136 52.94 -19.57 1.06
C SER A 136 53.95 -20.15 0.05
N GLY A 137 54.09 -19.56 -1.14
CA GLY A 137 55.21 -19.80 -2.06
C GLY A 137 55.20 -21.14 -2.82
N THR A 138 54.07 -21.84 -2.86
CA THR A 138 53.97 -23.23 -3.37
C THR A 138 53.68 -23.37 -4.87
N VAL A 139 53.62 -22.27 -5.63
CA VAL A 139 53.08 -22.25 -7.01
C VAL A 139 54.17 -22.22 -8.09
N THR A 140 54.00 -23.03 -9.14
CA THR A 140 54.83 -23.05 -10.36
C THR A 140 54.73 -21.73 -11.15
N PRO A 141 55.73 -21.35 -11.98
CA PRO A 141 55.74 -20.07 -12.69
C PRO A 141 54.52 -19.85 -13.61
N GLU A 142 54.10 -20.88 -14.34
CA GLU A 142 52.95 -20.83 -15.26
C GLU A 142 51.62 -20.66 -14.51
N GLY A 143 51.46 -21.33 -13.36
CA GLY A 143 50.27 -21.19 -12.52
C GLY A 143 50.15 -19.80 -11.87
N LYS A 144 51.24 -19.02 -11.77
CA LYS A 144 51.17 -17.65 -11.23
C LYS A 144 50.48 -16.70 -12.20
N GLU A 145 50.69 -16.85 -13.50
CA GLU A 145 50.08 -15.98 -14.51
C GLU A 145 48.56 -16.18 -14.57
N GLU A 146 48.09 -17.43 -14.50
CA GLU A 146 46.66 -17.75 -14.47
C GLU A 146 45.95 -17.19 -13.23
N LEU A 147 46.60 -17.27 -12.07
CA LEU A 147 46.08 -16.74 -10.82
C LEU A 147 46.03 -15.21 -10.81
N ILE A 148 47.01 -14.53 -11.43
CA ILE A 148 47.01 -13.07 -11.58
C ILE A 148 45.86 -12.64 -12.49
N ALA A 149 45.62 -13.34 -13.61
CA ALA A 149 44.50 -13.05 -14.50
C ALA A 149 43.14 -13.18 -13.80
N GLN A 150 42.95 -14.24 -12.99
CA GLN A 150 41.73 -14.42 -12.20
C GLN A 150 41.55 -13.32 -11.14
N ILE A 151 42.65 -12.84 -10.55
CA ILE A 151 42.61 -11.70 -9.61
C ILE A 151 42.16 -10.43 -10.33
N GLU A 152 42.72 -10.15 -11.51
CA GLU A 152 42.36 -8.96 -12.30
C GLU A 152 40.91 -9.00 -12.77
N GLU A 153 40.41 -10.17 -13.17
CA GLU A 153 39.01 -10.38 -13.55
C GLU A 153 38.06 -10.06 -12.39
N ILE A 154 38.32 -10.62 -11.20
CA ILE A 154 37.47 -10.38 -10.02
C ILE A 154 37.58 -8.91 -9.56
N LYS A 155 38.78 -8.31 -9.60
CA LYS A 155 38.96 -6.89 -9.27
C LYS A 155 38.24 -5.99 -10.26
N ALA A 156 38.24 -6.31 -11.55
CA ALA A 156 37.52 -5.56 -12.57
C ALA A 156 36.00 -5.68 -12.37
N LYS A 157 35.49 -6.89 -12.10
CA LYS A 157 34.07 -7.18 -11.86
C LYS A 157 33.48 -6.37 -10.71
N TYR A 158 34.23 -6.19 -9.63
CA TYR A 158 33.78 -5.47 -8.42
C TYR A 158 34.48 -4.12 -8.20
N SER A 159 35.25 -3.63 -9.18
CA SER A 159 36.01 -2.36 -9.11
C SER A 159 36.89 -2.20 -7.85
N ILE A 160 37.57 -3.26 -7.44
CA ILE A 160 38.43 -3.27 -6.23
C ILE A 160 39.84 -2.75 -6.58
N LYS A 161 40.31 -1.69 -5.90
CA LYS A 161 41.64 -1.08 -6.14
C LYS A 161 42.80 -1.93 -5.61
N SER A 162 42.67 -2.50 -4.41
CA SER A 162 43.72 -3.28 -3.74
C SER A 162 43.14 -4.38 -2.88
N TRP A 163 43.88 -5.49 -2.71
CA TRP A 163 43.55 -6.58 -1.80
C TRP A 163 44.71 -6.79 -0.82
N PRO A 164 44.49 -6.82 0.51
CA PRO A 164 43.23 -6.62 1.23
C PRO A 164 42.67 -5.20 1.05
N THR A 165 41.35 -5.06 1.06
CA THR A 165 40.67 -3.76 0.94
C THR A 165 40.30 -3.20 2.31
N THR A 166 40.43 -1.88 2.46
CA THR A 166 39.94 -1.14 3.64
C THR A 166 38.50 -0.63 3.45
N GLU A 167 38.06 -0.48 2.21
CA GLU A 167 36.70 -0.08 1.87
C GLU A 167 35.75 -1.30 1.89
N PRO A 168 34.51 -1.16 2.40
CA PRO A 168 33.55 -2.26 2.44
C PRO A 168 33.10 -2.61 1.01
N VAL A 169 33.35 -3.86 0.60
CA VAL A 169 32.96 -4.37 -0.73
C VAL A 169 31.47 -4.79 -0.75
N LEU A 170 30.88 -5.03 0.42
CA LEU A 170 29.48 -5.40 0.61
C LEU A 170 28.75 -4.26 1.32
N SER A 171 27.58 -3.87 0.82
CA SER A 171 26.67 -2.94 1.50
C SER A 171 25.97 -3.66 2.66
N LEU A 172 26.30 -3.29 3.90
CA LEU A 172 25.63 -3.82 5.09
C LEU A 172 24.43 -2.91 5.43
N GLU A 173 23.20 -3.43 5.29
CA GLU A 173 21.95 -2.68 5.57
C GLU A 173 21.91 -2.08 6.99
N VAL A 174 22.47 -2.79 7.97
CA VAL A 174 22.58 -2.32 9.37
C VAL A 174 23.39 -1.01 9.45
N SER A 175 24.45 -0.90 8.66
CA SER A 175 25.30 0.30 8.66
C SER A 175 24.65 1.51 7.99
N GLU A 176 23.77 1.30 7.01
CA GLU A 176 23.02 2.37 6.32
C GLU A 176 21.91 2.90 7.22
N THR A 177 21.15 2.00 7.84
CA THR A 177 20.10 2.36 8.80
C THR A 177 20.64 3.08 10.04
N GLU A 178 21.82 2.72 10.55
CA GLU A 178 22.51 3.44 11.63
C GLU A 178 22.92 4.86 11.21
N LYS A 179 23.40 5.03 9.97
CA LYS A 179 23.71 6.36 9.41
C LYS A 179 22.45 7.22 9.31
N ASP A 180 21.35 6.65 8.80
CA ASP A 180 20.07 7.35 8.67
C ASP A 180 19.50 7.76 10.03
N LEU A 181 19.55 6.87 11.03
CA LEU A 181 19.15 7.17 12.41
C LEU A 181 19.98 8.33 12.98
N GLY A 182 21.30 8.30 12.78
CA GLY A 182 22.20 9.37 13.21
C GLY A 182 21.88 10.71 12.54
N VAL A 183 21.58 10.71 11.24
CA VAL A 183 21.16 11.91 10.50
C VAL A 183 19.82 12.43 11.03
N ILE A 184 18.84 11.57 11.25
CA ILE A 184 17.52 11.95 11.81
C ILE A 184 17.68 12.55 13.20
N GLU A 185 18.46 11.94 14.09
CA GLU A 185 18.70 12.46 15.43
C GLU A 185 19.39 13.82 15.41
N ASN A 186 20.41 13.99 14.57
CA ASN A 186 21.13 15.25 14.42
C ASN A 186 20.22 16.36 13.89
N ARG A 187 19.38 16.04 12.89
CA ARG A 187 18.40 16.99 12.34
C ARG A 187 17.29 17.31 13.32
N ALA A 188 16.81 16.33 14.09
CA ALA A 188 15.78 16.53 15.11
C ALA A 188 16.27 17.43 16.25
N LYS A 189 17.51 17.22 16.72
CA LYS A 189 18.15 18.06 17.75
C LYS A 189 18.29 19.51 17.28
N ASN A 190 18.65 19.72 16.01
CA ASN A 190 18.92 21.06 15.46
C ASN A 190 17.76 21.67 14.66
N ILE A 191 16.57 21.07 14.68
CA ILE A 191 15.47 21.42 13.78
C ILE A 191 15.02 22.87 13.92
N LYS A 192 15.06 23.41 15.14
CA LYS A 192 14.67 24.79 15.41
C LYS A 192 15.64 25.77 14.72
N ILE A 193 16.94 25.52 14.86
CA ILE A 193 18.00 26.34 14.25
C ILE A 193 17.91 26.27 12.73
N ILE A 194 17.76 25.07 12.17
CA ILE A 194 17.64 24.86 10.71
C ILE A 194 16.44 25.61 10.15
N LEU A 195 15.27 25.49 10.78
CA LEU A 195 14.05 26.17 10.33
C LEU A 195 14.14 27.68 10.46
N ASP A 196 14.75 28.18 11.54
CA ASP A 196 14.94 29.62 11.74
C ASP A 196 15.89 30.20 10.68
N LYS A 197 16.99 29.50 10.34
CA LYS A 197 17.90 29.89 9.23
C LYS A 197 17.17 29.88 7.87
N LEU A 198 16.44 28.80 7.54
CA LEU A 198 15.71 28.68 6.27
C LEU A 198 14.59 29.70 6.07
N LEU A 199 13.97 30.17 7.15
CA LEU A 199 12.87 31.13 7.07
C LEU A 199 13.37 32.57 7.07
N ASN A 200 14.43 32.87 7.80
CA ASN A 200 14.88 34.25 8.05
C ASN A 200 16.04 34.70 7.16
N GLU A 201 16.93 33.80 6.73
CA GLU A 201 18.09 34.18 5.90
C GLU A 201 17.71 34.26 4.41
N GLU A 202 18.07 35.37 3.77
CA GLU A 202 17.75 35.61 2.35
C GLU A 202 18.47 34.65 1.39
N GLY A 203 19.65 34.14 1.79
CA GLY A 203 20.46 33.21 1.01
C GLY A 203 19.74 31.90 0.66
N TYR A 204 18.87 31.40 1.55
CA TYR A 204 18.15 30.15 1.36
C TYR A 204 16.77 30.32 0.67
N SER A 205 16.44 31.53 0.20
CA SER A 205 15.14 31.80 -0.42
C SER A 205 14.89 30.94 -1.67
N GLN A 206 15.91 30.74 -2.51
CA GLN A 206 15.80 29.93 -3.73
C GLN A 206 15.49 28.47 -3.39
N GLU A 207 16.22 27.89 -2.46
CA GLU A 207 16.04 26.50 -2.03
C GLU A 207 14.71 26.30 -1.32
N ARG A 208 14.28 27.25 -0.48
CA ARG A 208 12.95 27.27 0.13
C ARG A 208 11.86 27.21 -0.94
N THR A 209 11.94 28.04 -1.98
CA THR A 209 10.95 28.02 -3.07
C THR A 209 10.97 26.69 -3.81
N LYS A 210 12.15 26.13 -4.11
CA LYS A 210 12.31 24.82 -4.75
C LYS A 210 11.64 23.71 -3.92
N ILE A 211 11.94 23.63 -2.63
CA ILE A 211 11.36 22.61 -1.73
C ILE A 211 9.83 22.77 -1.63
N LEU A 212 9.33 24.00 -1.47
CA LEU A 212 7.89 24.24 -1.37
C LEU A 212 7.16 23.93 -2.68
N THR A 213 7.76 24.19 -3.85
CA THR A 213 7.17 23.84 -5.16
C THR A 213 7.08 22.33 -5.36
N LEU A 214 8.08 21.57 -4.89
CA LEU A 214 8.07 20.11 -4.98
C LEU A 214 6.98 19.47 -4.13
N LEU A 215 6.72 20.03 -2.94
CA LEU A 215 5.81 19.44 -1.96
C LEU A 215 4.35 19.92 -2.08
N SER A 216 4.14 21.12 -2.61
CA SER A 216 2.82 21.75 -2.65
C SER A 216 2.21 21.75 -4.05
N LYS A 217 0.88 21.63 -4.10
CA LYS A 217 0.10 21.75 -5.35
C LYS A 217 -0.29 23.19 -5.67
N ARG A 218 0.02 24.14 -4.78
CA ARG A 218 -0.36 25.56 -4.87
C ARG A 218 0.90 26.42 -5.05
N PRO A 219 0.81 27.58 -5.71
CA PRO A 219 1.96 28.48 -5.82
C PRO A 219 2.40 28.98 -4.44
N VAL A 220 3.71 29.19 -4.25
CA VAL A 220 4.35 29.51 -2.96
C VAL A 220 3.74 30.75 -2.29
N SER A 221 3.26 31.72 -3.08
CA SER A 221 2.65 32.97 -2.59
C SER A 221 1.35 32.78 -1.83
N GLU A 222 0.62 31.69 -2.08
CA GLU A 222 -0.71 31.45 -1.48
C GLU A 222 -0.64 30.59 -0.21
N ILE A 223 0.54 30.11 0.15
CA ILE A 223 0.71 29.16 1.25
C ILE A 223 0.87 29.92 2.57
N PRO A 224 0.05 29.64 3.60
CA PRO A 224 0.22 30.25 4.92
C PRO A 224 1.59 29.94 5.54
N ALA A 225 2.17 30.88 6.28
CA ALA A 225 3.50 30.75 6.89
C ALA A 225 3.66 29.50 7.78
N PHE A 226 2.63 29.15 8.55
CA PHE A 226 2.64 27.93 9.37
C PHE A 226 2.69 26.65 8.52
N THR A 227 1.98 26.64 7.39
CA THR A 227 2.00 25.52 6.45
C THR A 227 3.35 25.40 5.77
N GLN A 228 3.98 26.52 5.37
CA GLN A 228 5.34 26.52 4.83
C GLN A 228 6.33 25.93 5.84
N LYS A 229 6.28 26.38 7.11
CA LYS A 229 7.12 25.86 8.19
C LYS A 229 6.95 24.35 8.40
N ASN A 230 5.71 23.84 8.37
CA ASN A 230 5.45 22.40 8.53
C ASN A 230 5.91 21.56 7.35
N LEU A 231 5.76 22.07 6.12
CA LEU A 231 6.25 21.40 4.91
C LEU A 231 7.78 21.30 4.93
N LEU A 232 8.47 22.40 5.25
CA LEU A 232 9.93 22.41 5.42
C LEU A 232 10.37 21.47 6.54
N ARG A 233 9.65 21.47 7.68
CA ARG A 233 9.91 20.55 8.79
C ARG A 233 9.82 19.07 8.36
N LYS A 234 8.79 18.71 7.60
CA LYS A 234 8.62 17.35 7.08
C LYS A 234 9.73 16.98 6.09
N TYR A 235 10.13 17.93 5.23
CA TYR A 235 11.22 17.73 4.26
C TYR A 235 12.55 17.44 4.95
N ILE A 236 12.92 18.24 5.95
CA ILE A 236 14.22 18.15 6.65
C ILE A 236 14.32 16.86 7.47
N LEU A 237 13.23 16.41 8.08
CA LEU A 237 13.22 15.20 8.91
C LEU A 237 13.41 13.90 8.11
N ASN A 238 13.22 13.91 6.79
CA ASN A 238 13.49 12.75 5.95
C ASN A 238 15.01 12.64 5.67
N PRO A 239 15.68 11.53 6.02
CA PRO A 239 17.14 11.39 5.87
C PRO A 239 17.61 11.43 4.41
N GLU A 240 16.81 10.89 3.49
CA GLU A 240 17.08 10.85 2.05
C GLU A 240 17.18 12.25 1.41
N ASN A 241 16.52 13.24 2.01
CA ASN A 241 16.58 14.61 1.52
C ASN A 241 17.85 15.31 2.01
N GLU A 242 18.49 16.06 1.14
CA GLU A 242 19.60 16.93 1.54
C GLU A 242 19.12 18.06 2.46
N CYS A 243 19.86 18.32 3.53
CA CYS A 243 19.63 19.47 4.39
C CYS A 243 20.41 20.66 3.82
N PRO A 244 19.75 21.70 3.30
CA PRO A 244 20.43 22.85 2.69
C PRO A 244 21.27 23.67 3.67
N VAL A 245 20.88 23.64 4.95
CA VAL A 245 21.55 24.40 5.99
C VAL A 245 22.72 23.61 6.54
N THR A 246 23.92 24.16 6.44
CA THR A 246 25.08 23.72 7.22
C THR A 246 24.90 24.17 8.67
N LEU A 247 25.03 23.22 9.60
CA LEU A 247 24.87 23.48 11.03
C LEU A 247 26.02 24.32 11.58
#